data_AF-F9G2A3-F1
#
_entry.id   AF-F9G2A3-F1
#
_cell.length_a   1.000
_cell.length_b   1.000
_cell.length_c   1.000
_cell.angle_alpha   90.00
_cell.angle_beta   90.00
_cell.angle_gamma   90.00
#
_symmetry.space_group_name_H-M   'P 1'
#
loop_
_entity.id
_entity.type
_entity.pdbx_description
1 polymer ?
#
loop_
_entity_poly.entity_id
_entity_poly.type
_entity_poly.pdbx_seq_one_letter_code
_entity_poly.pdbx_strand_id
1 'polypeptide(L)'
;MSSASYLIEKPVRSDYEEWSKLFRAYIDYYKSKIDEDQYARTFDRIIEEKNGLQALVVRQVRGEEKKLVGIAHFFPEQTPWSEKEILLLNGK
;
A
#
# COMPACT_ATOMS: atom_id res chain seq x y z
N MET A 1 -21.83 -16.86 -13.59
CA MET A 1 -20.79 -16.44 -12.64
C MET A 1 -20.78 -14.92 -12.63
N SER A 2 -20.90 -14.28 -11.46
CA SER A 2 -20.75 -12.82 -11.40
C SER A 2 -19.31 -12.46 -11.77
N SER A 3 -19.13 -11.53 -12.70
CA SER A 3 -17.80 -11.05 -13.11
C SER A 3 -17.19 -10.23 -11.98
N ALA A 4 -15.92 -10.47 -11.65
CA ALA A 4 -15.21 -9.66 -10.67
C ALA A 4 -14.70 -8.38 -11.33
N SER A 5 -14.91 -7.23 -10.70
CA SER A 5 -14.26 -5.97 -11.09
C SER A 5 -13.15 -5.61 -10.11
N TYR A 6 -12.24 -4.72 -10.52
CA TYR A 6 -11.13 -4.25 -9.70
C TYR A 6 -11.12 -2.73 -9.64
N LEU A 7 -10.92 -2.20 -8.44
CA LEU A 7 -10.85 -0.76 -8.17
C LEU A 7 -9.50 -0.43 -7.54
N ILE A 8 -8.90 0.69 -7.94
CA ILE A 8 -7.67 1.22 -7.34
C ILE A 8 -8.01 2.50 -6.60
N GLU A 9 -7.65 2.58 -5.33
CA GLU A 9 -7.98 3.72 -4.46
C GLU A 9 -6.94 3.91 -3.34
N LYS A 10 -7.06 5.03 -2.62
CA LYS A 10 -6.28 5.27 -1.40
C LYS A 10 -6.78 4.35 -0.27
N PRO A 11 -5.89 3.83 0.60
CA PRO A 11 -6.31 3.06 1.76
C PRO A 11 -7.03 3.95 2.78
N VAL A 12 -7.91 3.33 3.56
CA VAL A 12 -8.61 3.94 4.71
C VAL A 12 -8.26 3.20 6.00
N ARG A 13 -8.50 3.81 7.17
CA ARG A 13 -8.09 3.21 8.47
C ARG A 13 -8.63 1.79 8.69
N SER A 14 -9.83 1.48 8.20
CA SER A 14 -10.43 0.14 8.31
C SER A 14 -9.71 -0.93 7.48
N ASP A 15 -8.81 -0.55 6.57
CA ASP A 15 -8.09 -1.51 5.72
C ASP A 15 -6.93 -2.20 6.43
N TYR A 16 -6.55 -1.77 7.64
CA TYR A 16 -5.34 -2.24 8.32
C TYR A 16 -5.24 -3.77 8.38
N GLU A 17 -6.34 -4.45 8.72
CA GLU A 17 -6.31 -5.90 8.90
C GLU A 17 -6.01 -6.62 7.58
N GLU A 18 -6.64 -6.24 6.48
CA GLU A 18 -6.40 -6.84 5.16
C GLU A 18 -5.06 -6.40 4.56
N TRP A 19 -4.72 -5.10 4.70
CA TRP A 19 -3.45 -4.54 4.24
C TRP A 19 -2.27 -5.21 4.93
N SER A 20 -2.33 -5.41 6.25
CA SER A 20 -1.23 -6.01 7.01
C SER A 20 -0.96 -7.45 6.59
N LYS A 21 -2.00 -8.22 6.24
CA LYS A 21 -1.86 -9.59 5.69
C LYS A 21 -1.10 -9.56 4.36
N LEU A 22 -1.45 -8.64 3.45
CA LEU A 22 -0.76 -8.47 2.17
C LEU A 22 0.69 -8.00 2.35
N PHE A 23 0.92 -7.05 3.26
CA PHE A 23 2.26 -6.51 3.49
C PHE A 23 3.18 -7.51 4.21
N ARG A 24 2.66 -8.32 5.12
CA ARG A 24 3.39 -9.47 5.71
C ARG A 24 3.81 -10.45 4.62
N ALA A 25 2.90 -10.84 3.75
CA ALA A 25 3.22 -11.73 2.62
C ALA A 25 4.28 -11.12 1.68
N TYR A 26 4.26 -9.81 1.46
CA TYR A 26 5.30 -9.09 0.72
C TYR A 26 6.66 -9.16 1.42
N ILE A 27 6.73 -8.89 2.72
CA ILE A 27 7.97 -8.98 3.52
C ILE A 27 8.52 -10.41 3.54
N ASP A 28 7.64 -11.41 3.71
CA ASP A 28 7.99 -12.82 3.68
C ASP A 28 8.53 -13.25 2.31
N TYR A 29 7.93 -12.76 1.22
CA TYR A 29 8.42 -13.00 -0.16
C TYR A 29 9.84 -12.49 -0.36
N TYR A 30 10.17 -11.32 0.21
CA TYR A 30 11.53 -10.77 0.20
C TYR A 30 12.48 -11.43 1.23
N LYS A 31 12.01 -12.43 1.98
CA LYS A 31 12.77 -13.13 3.05
C LYS A 31 13.28 -12.18 4.12
N SER A 32 12.55 -11.10 4.36
CA SER A 32 12.86 -10.07 5.35
C SER A 32 12.06 -10.30 6.63
N LYS A 33 12.46 -9.63 7.71
CA LYS A 33 11.68 -9.54 8.95
C LYS A 33 11.73 -8.11 9.46
N ILE A 34 10.60 -7.62 9.94
CA ILE A 34 10.47 -6.34 10.64
C ILE A 34 9.67 -6.56 11.91
N ASP A 35 9.82 -5.68 12.89
CA ASP A 35 9.12 -5.78 14.16
C ASP A 35 7.60 -5.75 13.98
N GLU A 36 6.86 -6.46 14.82
CA GLU A 36 5.38 -6.52 14.76
C GLU A 36 4.72 -5.14 14.84
N ASP A 37 5.23 -4.26 15.70
CA ASP A 37 4.73 -2.89 15.83
C ASP A 37 5.02 -2.04 14.58
N GLN A 38 5.98 -2.44 13.73
CA GLN A 38 6.32 -1.71 12.53
C GLN A 38 5.19 -1.73 11.50
N TYR A 39 4.38 -2.79 11.45
CA TYR A 39 3.22 -2.86 10.55
C TYR A 39 2.20 -1.76 10.86
N ALA A 40 1.85 -1.59 12.15
CA ALA A 40 0.95 -0.54 12.60
C ALA A 40 1.54 0.86 12.32
N ARG A 41 2.80 1.10 12.70
CA ARG A 41 3.48 2.38 12.45
C ARG A 41 3.56 2.72 10.96
N THR A 42 3.84 1.76 10.10
CA THR A 42 3.88 1.96 8.65
C THR A 42 2.50 2.31 8.12
N PHE A 43 1.45 1.63 8.59
CA PHE A 43 0.09 1.93 8.17
C PHE A 43 -0.38 3.32 8.62
N ASP A 44 -0.09 3.73 9.86
CA ASP A 44 -0.39 5.08 10.32
C ASP A 44 0.32 6.13 9.47
N ARG A 45 1.59 5.92 9.13
CA ARG A 45 2.32 6.81 8.22
C ARG A 45 1.69 6.90 6.83
N ILE A 46 1.16 5.80 6.31
CA ILE A 46 0.45 5.80 5.02
C ILE A 46 -0.84 6.62 5.12
N ILE A 47 -1.62 6.43 6.18
CA ILE A 47 -2.89 7.16 6.38
C ILE A 47 -2.66 8.66 6.58
N GLU A 48 -1.57 9.02 7.26
CA GLU A 48 -1.17 10.41 7.51
C GLU A 48 -0.34 11.01 6.36
N GLU A 49 -0.02 10.22 5.33
CA GLU A 49 0.95 10.55 4.27
C GLU A 49 2.28 11.11 4.83
N LYS A 50 2.69 10.61 6.01
CA LYS A 50 3.80 11.14 6.80
C LYS A 50 5.14 10.85 6.14
N ASN A 51 5.93 11.90 6.00
CA ASN A 51 7.23 11.90 5.31
C ASN A 51 7.11 11.45 3.84
N GLY A 52 5.99 11.78 3.17
CA GLY A 52 5.78 11.45 1.75
C GLY A 52 5.47 9.98 1.47
N LEU A 53 5.32 9.13 2.49
CA LEU A 53 4.92 7.74 2.28
C LEU A 53 3.44 7.68 1.90
N GLN A 54 3.16 7.32 0.64
CA GLN A 54 1.82 7.15 0.12
C GLN A 54 1.58 5.70 -0.33
N ALA A 55 0.31 5.34 -0.47
CA ALA A 55 -0.07 4.01 -0.93
C ALA A 55 -1.34 4.01 -1.77
N LEU A 56 -1.43 3.00 -2.64
CA LEU A 56 -2.66 2.60 -3.32
C LEU A 56 -2.98 1.14 -2.99
N VAL A 57 -4.26 0.82 -2.96
CA VAL A 57 -4.77 -0.53 -2.77
C VAL A 57 -5.65 -0.95 -3.93
N VAL A 58 -5.62 -2.23 -4.27
CA VAL A 58 -6.52 -2.83 -5.26
C VAL A 58 -7.62 -3.59 -4.53
N ARG A 59 -8.88 -3.23 -4.78
CA ARG A 59 -10.05 -3.97 -4.30
C ARG A 59 -10.62 -4.84 -5.39
N GLN A 60 -10.78 -6.13 -5.13
CA GLN A 60 -11.66 -6.98 -5.91
C GLN A 60 -13.08 -6.78 -5.43
N VAL A 61 -14.01 -6.53 -6.35
CA VAL A 61 -15.44 -6.36 -6.08
C VAL A 61 -16.21 -7.51 -6.73
N ARG A 62 -17.03 -8.21 -5.94
CA ARG A 62 -17.94 -9.27 -6.39
C ARG A 62 -19.30 -9.09 -5.73
N GLY A 63 -20.24 -8.49 -6.46
CA GLY A 63 -21.51 -8.07 -5.86
C GLY A 63 -21.28 -6.97 -4.83
N GLU A 64 -21.72 -7.20 -3.59
CA GLU A 64 -21.52 -6.27 -2.46
C GLU A 64 -20.20 -6.50 -1.71
N GLU A 65 -19.53 -7.64 -1.96
CA GLU A 65 -18.26 -7.96 -1.31
C GLU A 65 -17.09 -7.19 -1.94
N LYS A 66 -16.29 -6.57 -1.08
CA LYS A 66 -15.01 -5.93 -1.45
C LYS A 66 -13.90 -6.55 -0.62
N LYS A 67 -12.79 -6.89 -1.27
CA LYS A 67 -11.61 -7.45 -0.62
C LYS A 67 -10.34 -6.81 -1.18
N LEU A 68 -9.37 -6.50 -0.33
CA LEU A 68 -8.04 -6.09 -0.76
C LEU A 68 -7.27 -7.27 -1.35
N VAL A 69 -6.74 -7.05 -2.56
CA VAL A 69 -5.99 -8.07 -3.31
C VAL A 69 -4.62 -7.58 -3.78
N GLY A 70 -4.32 -6.29 -3.59
CA GLY A 70 -3.04 -5.71 -3.99
C GLY A 70 -2.74 -4.43 -3.23
N ILE A 71 -1.44 -4.16 -3.06
CA ILE A 71 -0.92 -2.96 -2.42
C ILE A 71 0.25 -2.42 -3.25
N ALA A 72 0.43 -1.09 -3.24
CA ALA A 72 1.61 -0.42 -3.76
C ALA A 72 1.98 0.73 -2.83
N HIS A 73 3.25 0.79 -2.43
CA HIS A 73 3.81 1.87 -1.61
C HIS A 73 4.77 2.70 -2.46
N PHE A 74 4.70 4.02 -2.33
CA PHE A 74 5.54 4.92 -3.09
C PHE A 74 5.85 6.22 -2.35
N PHE A 75 6.89 6.91 -2.82
CA PHE A 75 7.35 8.18 -2.30
C PHE A 75 7.48 9.18 -3.44
N PRO A 76 6.82 10.35 -3.38
CA PRO A 76 7.18 11.50 -4.20
C PRO A 76 8.56 12.01 -3.79
N GLU A 77 9.45 12.16 -4.77
CA GLU A 77 10.83 12.61 -4.57
C GLU A 77 11.20 13.75 -5.52
N GLN A 78 12.00 14.69 -5.01
CA GLN A 78 12.60 15.76 -5.79
C GLN A 78 13.90 15.29 -6.45
N THR A 79 14.26 15.93 -7.56
CA THR A 79 15.53 15.68 -8.26
C THR A 79 16.14 16.99 -8.73
N PRO A 80 17.49 17.15 -8.71
CA PRO A 80 18.12 18.38 -9.20
C PRO A 80 18.04 18.53 -10.73
N TRP A 81 17.48 17.55 -11.45
CA TRP A 81 17.43 17.49 -12.91
C TRP A 81 16.08 17.94 -13.48
N SER A 82 15.09 18.18 -12.61
CA SER A 82 13.72 18.54 -12.99
C SER A 82 12.99 19.19 -11.83
N GLU A 83 12.15 20.18 -12.13
CA GLU A 83 11.23 20.77 -11.14
C GLU A 83 10.01 19.86 -10.84
N LYS A 84 9.82 18.78 -11.61
CA LYS A 84 8.75 17.79 -11.37
C LYS A 84 9.20 16.73 -10.38
N GLU A 85 8.29 16.32 -9.50
CA GLU A 85 8.49 15.16 -8.64
C GLU A 85 8.47 13.85 -9.45
N ILE A 86 9.31 12.91 -9.04
CA ILE A 86 9.28 11.52 -9.50
C ILE A 86 8.65 10.65 -8.41
N LEU A 87 8.05 9.52 -8.79
CA LEU A 87 7.48 8.56 -7.84
C LEU A 87 8.42 7.36 -7.71
N LEU A 88 9.04 7.19 -6.54
CA LEU A 88 9.83 6.02 -6.21
C LEU A 88 8.93 4.90 -5.69
N LEU A 89 9.01 3.73 -6.32
CA LEU A 89 8.27 2.53 -5.93
C LEU A 89 9.28 1.40 -5.66
N ASN A 90 9.24 0.82 -4.45
CA ASN A 90 10.18 -0.22 -3.99
C ASN A 90 11.67 0.21 -4.02
N GLY A 91 12.00 1.37 -3.47
CA GLY A 91 13.40 1.77 -3.27
C GLY A 91 14.14 0.75 -2.39
N LYS A 92 15.14 0.06 -2.96
CA LYS A 92 16.13 -0.72 -2.22
C LYS A 92 17.30 0.17 -1.84
#